data_AF-A0A957YQ83-F1
#
_entry.id   AF-A0A957YQ83-F1
#
_cell.length_a   1.000
_cell.length_b   1.000
_cell.length_c   1.000
_cell.angle_alpha   90.00
_cell.angle_beta   90.00
_cell.angle_gamma   90.00
#
_symmetry.space_group_name_H-M   'P 1'
#
loop_
_entity.id
_entity.type
_entity.pdbx_description
1 polymer ?
#
loop_
_entity_poly.entity_id
_entity_poly.type
_entity_poly.pdbx_seq_one_letter_code
_entity_poly.pdbx_strand_id
1 'polypeptide(L)'
;MEGHESNAISGSRYTVTAEPSLNVREGAGTSNARVGSVMPGEIVEKLDENEDGSWYKIRSADGMVTGWCSAEYLQVYEEKKTGPVEPVEDTTTNPAKGVTRIEGERYGVRFYLTICNPADVRIEVVHEDGWPSAIGKKRGAKFAFNGDDWERGPRKVKGMEVSNGTTYQKRTHGEPSLIVTKGGGVFIDHKNVSGQWNVTSGLRYLIQNGKNLIPANGTALKYKERHARSVRGLHADGRVMFLTVDGQYVYKGMTLWEAAELMLEFGCETAFDGGGGGDSVDVVDGVIVSVPDDEGPDGKPTERRVPQTILVFAKEMD
;
A
#
# COMPACT_ATOMS: atom_id res chain seq x y z
N MET A 1 -26.39 -32.69 39.67
CA MET A 1 -25.35 -33.19 38.74
C MET A 1 -24.79 -31.97 38.06
N GLU A 2 -23.50 -31.73 38.28
CA GLU A 2 -22.64 -30.73 37.64
C GLU A 2 -22.75 -30.87 36.11
N GLY A 3 -22.68 -29.83 35.27
CA GLY A 3 -21.88 -28.60 35.37
C GLY A 3 -20.69 -28.71 34.42
N HIS A 4 -20.79 -28.15 33.22
CA HIS A 4 -19.63 -27.80 32.39
C HIS A 4 -20.00 -26.63 31.45
N GLU A 5 -19.73 -25.41 31.91
CA GLU A 5 -19.43 -24.28 31.03
C GLU A 5 -17.93 -24.01 31.15
N SER A 6 -17.22 -24.07 30.02
CA SER A 6 -15.82 -23.66 29.89
C SER A 6 -15.78 -22.16 29.58
N ASN A 7 -15.36 -21.34 30.56
CA ASN A 7 -15.03 -19.93 30.32
C ASN A 7 -13.65 -19.83 29.64
N ALA A 8 -13.63 -19.34 28.41
CA ALA A 8 -12.41 -18.93 27.73
C ALA A 8 -11.92 -17.59 28.32
N ILE A 9 -10.65 -17.53 28.73
CA ILE A 9 -10.00 -16.32 29.23
C ILE A 9 -9.77 -15.39 28.03
N SER A 10 -10.44 -14.24 28.02
CA SER A 10 -10.11 -13.12 27.13
C SER A 10 -8.72 -12.59 27.48
N GLY A 11 -7.73 -12.81 26.61
CA GLY A 11 -6.37 -12.31 26.82
C GLY A 11 -6.31 -10.78 26.91
N SER A 12 -5.56 -10.26 27.88
CA SER A 12 -5.32 -8.81 28.01
C SER A 12 -4.54 -8.28 26.80
N ARG A 13 -5.00 -7.18 26.20
CA ARG A 13 -4.31 -6.51 25.08
C ARG A 13 -3.48 -5.32 25.59
N TYR A 14 -2.38 -5.03 24.88
CA TYR A 14 -1.44 -3.97 25.22
C TYR A 14 -1.02 -3.18 23.98
N THR A 15 -0.78 -1.88 24.13
CA THR A 15 -0.14 -1.03 23.13
C THR A 15 1.36 -0.98 23.39
N VAL A 16 2.16 -1.17 22.33
CA VAL A 16 3.62 -1.10 22.39
C VAL A 16 4.08 0.36 22.46
N THR A 17 4.99 0.69 23.37
CA THR A 17 5.47 2.07 23.59
C THR A 17 6.96 2.28 23.24
N ALA A 18 7.71 1.21 22.94
CA ALA A 18 9.15 1.32 22.65
C ALA A 18 9.43 1.92 21.27
N GLU A 19 10.31 2.91 21.20
CA GLU A 19 10.87 3.44 19.96
C GLU A 19 12.33 3.01 19.76
N PRO A 20 12.76 2.71 18.50
CA PRO A 20 11.96 2.63 17.29
C PRO A 20 11.15 1.32 17.16
N SER A 21 11.44 0.32 18.00
CA SER A 21 10.77 -0.98 18.00
C SER A 21 11.06 -1.74 19.30
N LEU A 22 10.14 -2.61 19.71
CA LEU A 22 10.33 -3.56 20.81
C LEU A 22 10.77 -4.93 20.27
N ASN A 23 11.92 -5.43 20.73
CA ASN A 23 12.40 -6.75 20.34
C ASN A 23 11.56 -7.86 20.99
N VAL A 24 11.21 -8.87 20.18
CA VAL A 24 10.53 -10.09 20.62
C VAL A 24 11.50 -11.26 20.53
N ARG A 25 11.55 -12.10 21.57
CA ARG A 25 12.58 -13.12 21.79
C ARG A 25 11.99 -14.51 22.02
N GLU A 26 12.80 -15.55 21.86
CA GLU A 26 12.39 -16.95 22.09
C GLU A 26 12.01 -17.24 23.55
N GLY A 27 12.62 -16.51 24.49
CA GLY A 27 12.40 -16.65 25.93
C GLY A 27 12.46 -15.30 26.66
N ALA A 28 11.98 -15.29 27.91
CA ALA A 28 12.08 -14.14 28.79
C ALA A 28 13.55 -13.82 29.09
N GLY A 29 14.02 -12.64 28.70
CA GLY A 29 15.38 -12.17 28.95
C GLY A 29 16.12 -11.69 27.70
N THR A 30 17.00 -10.72 27.86
CA THR A 30 17.76 -10.08 26.78
C THR A 30 18.82 -10.99 26.15
N SER A 31 19.20 -12.08 26.81
CA SER A 31 20.14 -13.09 26.33
C SER A 31 19.53 -14.06 25.31
N ASN A 32 18.20 -14.16 25.23
CA ASN A 32 17.52 -15.05 24.29
C ASN A 32 17.59 -14.52 22.85
N ALA A 33 17.57 -15.42 21.87
CA ALA A 33 17.56 -15.07 20.46
C ALA A 33 16.34 -14.19 20.11
N ARG A 34 16.55 -13.20 19.25
CA ARG A 34 15.48 -12.35 18.72
C ARG A 34 14.73 -13.12 17.63
N VAL A 35 13.43 -13.30 17.81
CA VAL A 35 12.52 -13.90 16.81
C VAL A 35 11.78 -12.86 15.98
N GLY A 36 11.73 -11.62 16.45
CA GLY A 36 11.05 -10.54 15.75
C GLY A 36 11.12 -9.21 16.47
N SER A 37 10.24 -8.31 16.09
CA SER A 37 9.99 -7.06 16.80
C SER A 37 8.59 -6.59 16.49
N VAL A 38 8.02 -5.85 17.44
CA VAL A 38 6.73 -5.14 17.30
C VAL A 38 7.00 -3.64 17.40
N MET A 39 6.24 -2.85 16.64
CA MET A 39 6.48 -1.42 16.48
C MET A 39 5.69 -0.58 17.49
N PRO A 40 6.12 0.66 17.81
CA PRO A 40 5.35 1.55 18.67
C PRO A 40 3.94 1.79 18.12
N GLY A 41 2.95 1.78 19.01
CA GLY A 41 1.53 1.90 18.68
C GLY A 41 0.83 0.59 18.32
N GLU A 42 1.57 -0.50 18.04
CA GLU A 42 0.95 -1.81 17.77
C GLU A 42 0.19 -2.33 18.98
N ILE A 43 -0.97 -2.93 18.73
CA ILE A 43 -1.74 -3.66 19.75
C ILE A 43 -1.32 -5.12 19.70
N VAL A 44 -0.88 -5.65 20.83
CA VAL A 44 -0.47 -7.04 21.01
C VAL A 44 -1.35 -7.72 22.06
N GLU A 45 -1.60 -9.01 21.86
CA GLU A 45 -2.27 -9.86 22.82
C GLU A 45 -1.24 -10.50 23.75
N LYS A 46 -1.47 -10.40 25.06
CA LYS A 46 -0.67 -11.15 26.04
C LYS A 46 -1.15 -12.59 26.10
N LEU A 47 -0.23 -13.51 25.84
CA LEU A 47 -0.44 -14.95 25.92
C LEU A 47 0.06 -15.55 27.23
N ASP A 48 1.11 -14.97 27.82
CA ASP A 48 1.76 -15.50 29.03
C ASP A 48 2.59 -14.43 29.75
N GLU A 49 3.04 -14.72 30.97
CA GLU A 49 4.01 -13.91 31.74
C GLU A 49 5.02 -14.78 32.47
N ASN A 50 6.21 -14.24 32.72
CA ASN A 50 7.20 -14.90 33.55
C ASN A 50 6.91 -14.66 35.04
N GLU A 51 7.58 -15.38 35.94
CA GLU A 51 7.28 -15.39 37.38
C GLU A 51 7.28 -14.01 38.05
N ASP A 52 8.13 -13.09 37.60
CA ASP A 52 8.25 -11.74 38.15
C ASP A 52 7.45 -10.68 37.36
N GLY A 53 6.76 -11.08 36.29
CA GLY A 53 5.96 -10.21 35.43
C GLY A 53 6.76 -9.19 34.61
N SER A 54 8.10 -9.26 34.59
CA SER A 54 8.94 -8.33 33.84
C SER A 54 8.96 -8.63 32.33
N TRP A 55 8.55 -9.83 31.92
CA TRP A 55 8.45 -10.24 30.51
C TRP A 55 7.09 -10.83 30.21
N TYR A 56 6.48 -10.40 29.11
CA TYR A 56 5.25 -10.98 28.60
C TYR A 56 5.52 -11.75 27.32
N LYS A 57 4.91 -12.92 27.20
CA LYS A 57 4.76 -13.58 25.91
C LYS A 57 3.59 -12.94 25.20
N ILE A 58 3.85 -12.35 24.03
CA ILE A 58 2.86 -11.65 23.25
C ILE A 58 2.64 -12.33 21.90
N ARG A 59 1.52 -12.02 21.29
CA ARG A 59 1.21 -12.25 19.89
C ARG A 59 0.78 -10.93 19.26
N SER A 60 1.41 -10.58 18.15
CA SER A 60 1.01 -9.45 17.31
C SER A 60 -0.39 -9.67 16.73
N ALA A 61 -1.12 -8.60 16.43
CA ALA A 61 -2.50 -8.68 15.93
C ALA A 61 -2.63 -9.50 14.63
N ASP A 62 -1.60 -9.52 13.79
CA ASP A 62 -1.53 -10.33 12.56
C ASP A 62 -1.06 -11.77 12.79
N GLY A 63 -0.70 -12.13 14.03
CA GLY A 63 -0.20 -13.45 14.41
C GLY A 63 1.23 -13.77 14.00
N MET A 64 1.95 -12.84 13.34
CA MET A 64 3.24 -13.11 12.68
C MET A 64 4.40 -13.20 13.66
N VAL A 65 4.32 -12.42 14.73
CA VAL A 65 5.32 -12.40 15.80
C VAL A 65 4.67 -12.93 17.06
N THR A 66 5.18 -14.06 17.55
CA THR A 66 4.86 -14.63 18.85
C THR A 66 6.15 -14.89 19.62
N GLY A 67 6.25 -14.37 20.84
CA GLY A 67 7.43 -14.55 21.68
C GLY A 67 7.45 -13.57 22.85
N TRP A 68 8.58 -13.48 23.55
CA TRP A 68 8.72 -12.74 24.79
C TRP A 68 9.29 -11.33 24.57
N CYS A 69 8.70 -10.32 25.20
CA CYS A 69 9.22 -8.95 25.25
C CYS A 69 9.15 -8.37 26.67
N SER A 70 9.93 -7.30 26.92
CA SER A 70 9.91 -6.60 28.21
C SER A 70 8.56 -5.91 28.42
N ALA A 71 7.92 -6.19 29.56
CA ALA A 71 6.61 -5.64 29.92
C ALA A 71 6.67 -4.12 30.18
N GLU A 72 7.85 -3.56 30.43
CA GLU A 72 8.03 -2.11 30.65
C GLU A 72 7.62 -1.26 29.43
N TYR A 73 7.62 -1.87 28.24
CA TYR A 73 7.27 -1.22 26.98
C TYR A 73 5.86 -1.55 26.50
N LEU A 74 5.01 -2.05 27.41
CA LEU A 74 3.64 -2.41 27.14
C LEU A 74 2.72 -1.60 28.04
N GLN A 75 1.80 -0.86 27.42
CA GLN A 75 0.74 -0.14 28.11
C GLN A 75 -0.57 -0.90 27.93
N VAL A 76 -1.37 -1.06 28.99
CA VAL A 76 -2.69 -1.71 28.88
C VAL A 76 -3.51 -1.00 27.81
N TYR A 77 -4.00 -1.77 26.84
CA TYR A 77 -4.91 -1.25 25.82
C TYR A 77 -6.32 -1.24 26.39
N GLU A 78 -6.79 -0.06 26.77
CA GLU A 78 -8.20 0.16 27.07
C GLU A 78 -8.95 0.39 25.77
N GLU A 79 -9.70 -0.64 25.37
CA GLU A 79 -10.58 -0.54 24.21
C GLU A 79 -11.65 0.51 24.52
N LYS A 80 -11.54 1.68 23.89
CA LYS A 80 -12.67 2.61 23.85
C LYS A 80 -13.80 1.86 23.18
N LYS A 81 -14.90 1.65 23.91
CA LYS A 81 -16.18 1.25 23.30
C LYS A 81 -16.63 2.35 22.36
N THR A 82 -16.09 2.38 21.15
CA THR A 82 -16.86 2.84 20.01
C THR A 82 -18.04 1.89 19.93
N GLY A 83 -19.25 2.41 19.76
CA GLY A 83 -20.41 1.57 19.42
C GLY A 83 -20.12 0.72 18.19
N PRO A 84 -21.05 -0.14 17.74
CA PRO A 84 -20.85 -0.88 16.51
C PRO A 84 -20.40 0.09 15.41
N VAL A 85 -19.14 -0.05 14.97
CA VAL A 85 -18.69 0.55 13.73
C VAL A 85 -19.40 -0.29 12.69
N GLU A 86 -20.52 0.21 12.18
CA GLU A 86 -21.11 -0.33 10.96
C GLU A 86 -19.97 -0.45 9.94
N PRO A 87 -19.90 -1.55 9.16
CA PRO A 87 -18.92 -1.63 8.09
C PRO A 87 -19.08 -0.35 7.27
N VAL A 88 -18.01 0.44 7.15
CA VAL A 88 -18.06 1.63 6.29
C VAL A 88 -18.24 1.07 4.88
N GLU A 89 -19.47 1.12 4.37
CA GLU A 89 -19.76 0.65 3.02
C GLU A 89 -18.85 1.39 2.04
N ASP A 90 -18.30 0.64 1.09
CA ASP A 90 -17.47 1.23 0.06
C ASP A 90 -18.31 2.23 -0.75
N THR A 91 -17.81 3.45 -0.89
CA THR A 91 -18.42 4.46 -1.74
C THR A 91 -17.97 4.24 -3.17
N THR A 92 -18.89 3.74 -4.01
CA THR A 92 -18.65 3.55 -5.44
C THR A 92 -19.24 4.70 -6.25
N THR A 93 -18.45 5.29 -7.15
CA THR A 93 -18.85 6.36 -8.06
C THR A 93 -18.37 6.08 -9.48
N ASN A 94 -18.96 6.79 -10.46
CA ASN A 94 -18.50 6.77 -11.85
C ASN A 94 -18.16 8.20 -12.28
N PRO A 95 -16.98 8.71 -11.91
CA PRO A 95 -16.64 10.14 -12.07
C PRO A 95 -16.35 10.57 -13.51
N ALA A 96 -16.27 9.62 -14.45
CA ALA A 96 -16.06 9.87 -15.87
C ALA A 96 -16.46 8.64 -16.69
N LYS A 97 -16.60 8.79 -18.01
CA LYS A 97 -16.90 7.66 -18.90
C LYS A 97 -15.80 6.59 -18.80
N GLY A 98 -16.24 5.34 -18.58
CA GLY A 98 -15.35 4.19 -18.46
C GLY A 98 -14.51 4.18 -17.19
N VAL A 99 -14.84 5.00 -16.19
CA VAL A 99 -14.14 5.04 -14.89
C VAL A 99 -15.09 4.67 -13.77
N THR A 100 -14.73 3.65 -13.01
CA THR A 100 -15.34 3.32 -11.72
C THR A 100 -14.33 3.66 -10.62
N ARG A 101 -14.78 4.39 -9.61
CA ARG A 101 -13.95 4.75 -8.46
C ARG A 101 -14.59 4.23 -7.18
N ILE A 102 -13.78 3.62 -6.34
CA ILE A 102 -14.20 2.99 -5.08
C ILE A 102 -13.34 3.59 -3.98
N GLU A 103 -13.98 4.13 -2.95
CA GLU A 103 -13.33 4.60 -1.73
C GLU A 103 -13.87 3.81 -0.56
N GLY A 104 -12.99 3.27 0.27
CA GLY A 104 -13.40 2.41 1.38
C GLY A 104 -12.34 2.32 2.46
N GLU A 105 -12.60 1.47 3.45
CA GLU A 105 -11.67 1.16 4.52
C GLU A 105 -11.43 -0.35 4.59
N ARG A 106 -10.17 -0.75 4.66
CA ARG A 106 -9.76 -2.12 4.99
C ARG A 106 -8.55 -2.05 5.89
N TYR A 107 -8.40 -3.02 6.80
CA TYR A 107 -7.26 -3.08 7.72
C TYR A 107 -7.06 -1.78 8.55
N GLY A 108 -8.15 -1.06 8.85
CA GLY A 108 -8.14 0.20 9.61
C GLY A 108 -7.56 1.40 8.87
N VAL A 109 -7.43 1.33 7.53
CA VAL A 109 -6.92 2.43 6.70
C VAL A 109 -7.76 2.62 5.45
N ARG A 110 -7.84 3.89 5.00
CA ARG A 110 -8.57 4.27 3.81
C ARG A 110 -7.81 3.86 2.55
N PHE A 111 -8.57 3.46 1.54
CA PHE A 111 -8.07 3.19 0.21
C PHE A 111 -8.91 3.89 -0.86
N TYR A 112 -8.28 4.12 -2.00
CA TYR A 112 -8.88 4.71 -3.19
C TYR A 112 -8.49 3.82 -4.37
N LEU A 113 -9.50 3.25 -5.02
CA LEU A 113 -9.31 2.37 -6.17
C LEU A 113 -10.00 2.99 -7.39
N THR A 114 -9.21 3.24 -8.44
CA THR A 114 -9.71 3.72 -9.72
C THR A 114 -9.56 2.63 -10.77
N ILE A 115 -10.66 2.20 -11.37
CA ILE A 115 -10.74 1.16 -12.39
C ILE A 115 -11.16 1.81 -13.71
N CYS A 116 -10.31 1.71 -14.73
CA CYS A 116 -10.47 2.38 -16.01
C CYS A 116 -10.64 1.37 -17.15
N ASN A 117 -11.65 1.57 -17.99
CA ASN A 117 -11.74 0.95 -19.31
C ASN A 117 -10.72 1.61 -20.26
N PRO A 118 -9.67 0.90 -20.72
CA PRO A 118 -8.64 1.49 -21.57
C PRO A 118 -9.18 1.99 -22.93
N ALA A 119 -10.36 1.53 -23.37
CA ALA A 119 -10.99 2.05 -24.58
C ALA A 119 -11.59 3.46 -24.42
N ASP A 120 -11.91 3.86 -23.18
CA ASP A 120 -12.59 5.12 -22.87
C ASP A 120 -11.66 6.19 -22.28
N VAL A 121 -10.47 5.78 -21.83
CA VAL A 121 -9.48 6.68 -21.21
C VAL A 121 -8.17 6.70 -21.99
N ARG A 122 -7.41 7.79 -21.83
CA ARG A 122 -6.00 7.85 -22.26
C ARG A 122 -5.10 7.87 -21.03
N ILE A 123 -4.13 6.97 -20.98
CA ILE A 123 -3.17 6.87 -19.89
C ILE A 123 -1.80 7.36 -20.39
N GLU A 124 -1.19 8.27 -19.64
CA GLU A 124 0.15 8.77 -19.91
C GLU A 124 1.07 8.57 -18.72
N VAL A 125 2.35 8.33 -19.02
CA VAL A 125 3.44 8.39 -18.05
C VAL A 125 4.26 9.61 -18.41
N VAL A 126 4.38 10.53 -17.46
CA VAL A 126 5.02 11.83 -17.66
C VAL A 126 6.38 11.84 -16.96
N HIS A 127 7.44 12.03 -17.74
CA HIS A 127 8.78 12.30 -17.24
C HIS A 127 8.92 13.81 -16.93
N GLU A 128 8.56 14.20 -15.71
CA GLU A 128 8.64 15.58 -15.22
C GLU A 128 8.79 15.55 -13.69
N ASP A 129 9.87 16.13 -13.18
CA ASP A 129 10.07 16.25 -11.73
C ASP A 129 9.13 17.30 -11.15
N GLY A 130 8.11 16.86 -10.41
CA GLY A 130 7.11 17.76 -9.88
C GLY A 130 6.11 17.08 -8.97
N TRP A 131 5.17 17.89 -8.51
CA TRP A 131 4.04 17.44 -7.71
C TRP A 131 2.97 16.83 -8.63
N PRO A 132 2.53 15.59 -8.39
CA PRO A 132 1.48 14.95 -9.20
C PRO A 132 0.23 15.81 -9.37
N SER A 133 -0.24 16.50 -8.32
CA SER A 133 -1.41 17.38 -8.42
C SER A 133 -1.18 18.55 -9.38
N ALA A 134 -0.02 19.20 -9.32
CA ALA A 134 0.33 20.32 -10.17
C ALA A 134 0.50 19.89 -11.63
N ILE A 135 1.15 18.74 -11.86
CA ILE A 135 1.32 18.16 -13.20
C ILE A 135 -0.04 17.79 -13.80
N GLY A 136 -0.88 17.09 -13.03
CA GLY A 136 -2.23 16.70 -13.43
C GLY A 136 -3.09 17.91 -13.80
N LYS A 137 -3.12 18.93 -12.93
CA LYS A 137 -3.85 20.18 -13.16
C LYS A 137 -3.36 20.92 -14.41
N LYS A 138 -2.05 21.08 -14.56
CA LYS A 138 -1.41 21.76 -15.71
C LYS A 138 -1.77 21.08 -17.04
N ARG A 139 -1.91 19.75 -17.03
CA ARG A 139 -2.19 18.96 -18.23
C ARG A 139 -3.68 18.71 -18.47
N GLY A 140 -4.55 19.01 -17.51
CA GLY A 140 -5.99 18.74 -17.59
C GLY A 140 -6.31 17.24 -17.48
N ALA A 141 -5.57 16.51 -16.66
CA ALA A 141 -5.85 15.11 -16.38
C ALA A 141 -6.97 14.98 -15.35
N LYS A 142 -7.84 13.96 -15.52
CA LYS A 142 -8.89 13.64 -14.55
C LYS A 142 -8.28 13.06 -13.28
N PHE A 143 -7.29 12.18 -13.44
CA PHE A 143 -6.53 11.60 -12.34
C PHE A 143 -5.03 11.77 -12.50
N ALA A 144 -4.31 11.91 -11.39
CA ALA A 144 -2.87 11.80 -11.33
C ALA A 144 -2.45 10.88 -10.18
N PHE A 145 -1.47 10.02 -10.45
CA PHE A 145 -0.89 9.08 -9.49
C PHE A 145 0.64 9.17 -9.57
N ASN A 146 1.33 8.74 -8.53
CA ASN A 146 2.79 8.60 -8.58
C ASN A 146 3.23 7.48 -9.53
N GLY A 147 4.49 7.49 -9.93
CA GLY A 147 5.12 6.45 -10.75
C GLY A 147 5.84 5.37 -9.96
N ASP A 148 6.95 4.89 -10.52
CA ASP A 148 7.87 3.90 -9.93
C ASP A 148 8.61 4.44 -8.69
N ASP A 149 9.28 3.54 -7.95
CA ASP A 149 10.33 3.90 -7.00
C ASP A 149 11.51 4.58 -7.74
N TRP A 150 12.23 5.44 -7.04
CA TRP A 150 13.20 6.35 -7.65
C TRP A 150 14.38 6.65 -6.71
N GLU A 151 15.45 7.21 -7.26
CA GLU A 151 16.63 7.65 -6.54
C GLU A 151 16.49 9.09 -6.05
N ARG A 152 16.66 9.33 -4.74
CA ARG A 152 16.66 10.68 -4.17
C ARG A 152 17.84 11.56 -4.61
N GLY A 153 18.91 10.92 -5.13
CA GLY A 153 20.08 11.55 -5.76
C GLY A 153 19.70 12.21 -7.10
N PRO A 154 20.41 12.02 -8.22
CA PRO A 154 19.86 12.50 -9.50
C PRO A 154 18.45 11.92 -9.65
N ARG A 155 17.43 12.78 -9.59
CA ARG A 155 16.02 12.39 -9.39
C ARG A 155 15.55 11.61 -10.61
N LYS A 156 15.58 10.29 -10.49
CA LYS A 156 15.46 9.36 -11.61
C LYS A 156 14.78 8.08 -11.11
N VAL A 157 13.85 7.54 -11.89
CA VAL A 157 13.16 6.29 -11.58
C VAL A 157 14.16 5.11 -11.49
N LYS A 158 13.74 3.94 -10.98
CA LYS A 158 14.63 2.77 -10.87
C LYS A 158 14.43 1.76 -11.99
N GLY A 159 13.17 1.48 -12.34
CA GLY A 159 12.81 0.62 -13.45
C GLY A 159 12.67 1.36 -14.77
N MET A 160 12.16 0.65 -15.78
CA MET A 160 11.94 1.20 -17.11
C MET A 160 10.98 2.39 -17.11
N GLU A 161 11.35 3.43 -17.86
CA GLU A 161 10.50 4.58 -18.14
C GLU A 161 10.53 4.95 -19.61
N VAL A 162 9.32 5.04 -20.17
CA VAL A 162 9.06 5.62 -21.48
C VAL A 162 7.95 6.63 -21.35
N SER A 163 8.13 7.82 -21.92
CA SER A 163 7.13 8.88 -21.95
C SER A 163 7.01 9.37 -23.39
N ASN A 164 5.82 9.23 -23.98
CA ASN A 164 5.54 9.56 -25.38
C ASN A 164 6.57 8.98 -26.38
N GLY A 165 6.89 7.69 -26.20
CA GLY A 165 7.83 6.95 -27.04
C GLY A 165 9.31 7.23 -26.79
N THR A 166 9.64 8.24 -25.99
CA THR A 166 11.02 8.53 -25.58
C THR A 166 11.38 7.68 -24.37
N THR A 167 12.45 6.89 -24.47
CA THR A 167 12.98 6.11 -23.33
C THR A 167 13.91 6.97 -22.49
N TYR A 168 13.53 7.25 -21.25
CA TYR A 168 14.35 7.98 -20.28
C TYR A 168 15.14 7.02 -19.39
N GLN A 169 14.59 5.83 -19.16
CA GLN A 169 15.26 4.77 -18.43
C GLN A 169 15.03 3.42 -19.10
N LYS A 170 16.13 2.71 -19.35
CA LYS A 170 16.06 1.33 -19.81
C LYS A 170 15.74 0.43 -18.64
N ARG A 171 14.99 -0.63 -18.94
CA ARG A 171 14.82 -1.78 -18.08
C ARG A 171 16.18 -2.31 -17.63
N THR A 172 16.39 -2.44 -16.33
CA THR A 172 17.65 -2.94 -15.77
C THR A 172 17.53 -4.36 -15.25
N HIS A 173 16.33 -4.77 -14.85
CA HIS A 173 16.02 -6.10 -14.32
C HIS A 173 14.73 -6.64 -14.98
N GLY A 174 14.23 -7.78 -14.50
CA GLY A 174 12.94 -8.32 -14.91
C GLY A 174 11.75 -7.66 -14.20
N GLU A 175 11.79 -6.35 -13.94
CA GLU A 175 10.73 -5.67 -13.19
C GLU A 175 9.37 -5.69 -13.92
N PRO A 176 8.23 -5.86 -13.25
CA PRO A 176 6.93 -5.65 -13.89
C PRO A 176 6.75 -4.19 -14.30
N SER A 177 6.07 -3.96 -15.43
CA SER A 177 5.75 -2.62 -15.89
C SER A 177 4.34 -2.52 -16.44
N LEU A 178 3.66 -1.42 -16.14
CA LEU A 178 2.49 -0.99 -16.88
C LEU A 178 2.95 -0.39 -18.20
N ILE A 179 2.54 -0.99 -19.31
CA ILE A 179 2.93 -0.60 -20.66
C ILE A 179 1.69 -0.17 -21.42
N VAL A 180 1.66 1.10 -21.83
CA VAL A 180 0.65 1.65 -22.74
C VAL A 180 1.31 1.79 -24.11
N THR A 181 0.71 1.15 -25.11
CA THR A 181 1.16 1.24 -26.50
C THR A 181 0.63 2.49 -27.18
N LYS A 182 1.24 2.89 -28.30
CA LYS A 182 0.79 4.06 -29.08
C LYS A 182 -0.66 3.91 -29.58
N GLY A 183 -1.13 2.67 -29.76
CA GLY A 183 -2.50 2.36 -30.16
C GLY A 183 -3.51 2.31 -29.01
N GLY A 184 -3.10 2.61 -27.77
CA GLY A 184 -3.98 2.59 -26.59
C GLY A 184 -4.11 1.24 -25.89
N GLY A 185 -3.50 0.18 -26.42
CA GLY A 185 -3.44 -1.12 -25.73
C GLY A 185 -2.61 -1.03 -24.45
N VAL A 186 -3.08 -1.65 -23.38
CA VAL A 186 -2.46 -1.64 -22.05
C VAL A 186 -2.08 -3.05 -21.63
N PHE A 187 -0.88 -3.22 -21.10
CA PHE A 187 -0.31 -4.50 -20.67
C PHE A 187 0.40 -4.36 -19.33
N ILE A 188 0.49 -5.45 -18.57
CA ILE A 188 1.48 -5.60 -17.51
C ILE A 188 2.42 -6.73 -17.89
N ASP A 189 3.69 -6.41 -18.12
CA ASP A 189 4.71 -7.40 -18.48
C ASP A 189 6.09 -6.97 -17.92
N HIS A 190 6.99 -7.93 -17.74
CA HIS A 190 8.40 -7.71 -17.45
C HIS A 190 9.27 -7.70 -18.73
N LYS A 191 8.67 -7.94 -19.89
CA LYS A 191 9.29 -7.88 -21.21
C LYS A 191 8.85 -6.62 -21.95
N ASN A 192 9.65 -6.23 -22.95
CA ASN A 192 9.27 -5.13 -23.84
C ASN A 192 8.19 -5.60 -24.80
N VAL A 193 7.19 -4.74 -24.99
CA VAL A 193 6.10 -4.94 -25.96
C VAL A 193 6.31 -3.99 -27.14
N SER A 194 6.02 -4.46 -28.36
CA SER A 194 6.12 -3.64 -29.57
C SER A 194 5.20 -2.42 -29.48
N GLY A 195 5.69 -1.26 -29.93
CA GLY A 195 4.91 -0.02 -29.95
C GLY A 195 4.68 0.61 -28.56
N GLN A 196 5.48 0.26 -27.55
CA GLN A 196 5.46 0.91 -26.23
C GLN A 196 5.59 2.43 -26.35
N TRP A 197 4.70 3.14 -25.66
CA TRP A 197 4.56 4.60 -25.77
C TRP A 197 4.65 5.29 -24.41
N ASN A 198 3.96 4.75 -23.40
CA ASN A 198 4.14 5.15 -22.01
C ASN A 198 4.43 3.90 -21.17
N VAL A 199 5.48 3.94 -20.35
CA VAL A 199 5.89 2.81 -19.50
C VAL A 199 6.31 3.34 -18.14
N THR A 200 5.74 2.74 -17.10
CA THR A 200 6.16 2.92 -15.70
C THR A 200 6.33 1.53 -15.09
N SER A 201 7.36 1.37 -14.28
CA SER A 201 7.69 0.09 -13.67
C SER A 201 7.34 0.08 -12.19
N GLY A 202 7.52 -1.09 -11.58
CA GLY A 202 7.54 -1.26 -10.15
C GLY A 202 8.67 -2.16 -9.71
N LEU A 203 8.61 -2.66 -8.49
CA LEU A 203 9.68 -3.52 -7.97
C LEU A 203 9.39 -5.00 -8.18
N ARG A 204 8.14 -5.44 -8.00
CA ARG A 204 7.76 -6.86 -8.03
C ARG A 204 6.30 -7.08 -8.37
N TYR A 205 6.00 -8.25 -8.93
CA TYR A 205 4.62 -8.70 -9.01
C TYR A 205 4.07 -8.96 -7.61
N LEU A 206 2.86 -8.47 -7.37
CA LEU A 206 2.06 -8.81 -6.20
C LEU A 206 1.05 -9.89 -6.55
N ILE A 207 0.45 -9.82 -7.74
CA ILE A 207 -0.57 -10.74 -8.22
C ILE A 207 -0.17 -11.23 -9.61
N GLN A 208 -0.29 -12.54 -9.84
CA GLN A 208 -0.26 -13.12 -11.18
C GLN A 208 -1.30 -14.25 -11.27
N ASN A 209 -2.02 -14.30 -12.40
CA ASN A 209 -3.08 -15.28 -12.66
C ASN A 209 -4.14 -15.34 -11.55
N GLY A 210 -4.56 -14.16 -11.05
CA GLY A 210 -5.56 -14.04 -9.99
C GLY A 210 -5.11 -14.59 -8.63
N LYS A 211 -3.80 -14.71 -8.39
CA LYS A 211 -3.23 -15.24 -7.14
C LYS A 211 -2.25 -14.26 -6.52
N ASN A 212 -2.38 -14.08 -5.21
CA ASN A 212 -1.41 -13.34 -4.40
C ASN A 212 -0.08 -14.11 -4.36
N LEU A 213 1.00 -13.44 -4.76
CA LEU A 213 2.36 -13.99 -4.73
C LEU A 213 3.13 -13.57 -3.48
N ILE A 214 2.57 -12.62 -2.72
CA ILE A 214 3.16 -12.17 -1.48
C ILE A 214 2.82 -13.21 -0.40
N PRO A 215 3.78 -13.73 0.36
CA PRO A 215 3.47 -14.57 1.49
C PRO A 215 2.83 -13.72 2.57
N ALA A 216 1.74 -14.20 3.17
CA ALA A 216 1.09 -13.55 4.32
C ALA A 216 2.12 -13.22 5.43
N ASN A 217 3.13 -14.08 5.61
CA ASN A 217 4.11 -13.96 6.67
C ASN A 217 5.34 -13.10 6.31
N GLY A 218 5.41 -12.51 5.11
CA GLY A 218 6.32 -11.40 4.76
C GLY A 218 7.85 -11.58 4.93
N THR A 219 8.36 -12.78 5.17
CA THR A 219 9.65 -12.96 5.87
C THR A 219 10.93 -12.59 5.10
N ALA A 220 10.89 -12.30 3.78
CA ALA A 220 12.09 -11.99 3.00
C ALA A 220 11.97 -10.82 2.01
N LEU A 221 10.87 -10.06 2.01
CA LEU A 221 10.63 -9.00 1.03
C LEU A 221 11.05 -7.62 1.54
N LYS A 222 11.69 -6.83 0.66
CA LYS A 222 11.95 -5.40 0.89
C LYS A 222 10.62 -4.64 0.98
N TYR A 223 10.50 -3.69 1.91
CA TYR A 223 9.25 -2.93 2.18
C TYR A 223 8.13 -3.80 2.75
N LYS A 224 8.44 -4.59 3.78
CA LYS A 224 7.49 -5.49 4.48
C LYS A 224 6.58 -4.74 5.46
N GLU A 225 6.99 -3.53 5.84
CA GLU A 225 6.34 -2.72 6.86
C GLU A 225 4.98 -2.21 6.38
N ARG A 226 4.09 -1.84 7.30
CA ARG A 226 2.86 -1.13 6.93
C ARG A 226 3.22 0.30 6.58
N HIS A 227 2.82 0.75 5.41
CA HIS A 227 2.94 2.16 5.02
C HIS A 227 1.95 2.46 3.90
N ALA A 228 1.87 3.73 3.48
CA ALA A 228 1.09 4.11 2.31
C ALA A 228 1.55 3.29 1.08
N ARG A 229 0.61 2.81 0.28
CA ARG A 229 0.88 1.97 -0.89
C ARG A 229 0.31 2.59 -2.14
N SER A 230 0.98 2.34 -3.25
CA SER A 230 0.41 2.46 -4.57
C SER A 230 0.58 1.14 -5.32
N VAL A 231 -0.46 0.67 -5.99
CA VAL A 231 -0.47 -0.59 -6.74
C VAL A 231 -1.12 -0.37 -8.09
N ARG A 232 -0.59 -1.05 -9.11
CA ARG A 232 -1.10 -0.99 -10.48
C ARG A 232 -1.44 -2.40 -10.92
N GLY A 233 -2.62 -2.56 -11.49
CA GLY A 233 -3.12 -3.86 -11.88
C GLY A 233 -3.93 -3.84 -13.15
N LEU A 234 -4.23 -5.04 -13.62
CA LEU A 234 -5.23 -5.33 -14.63
C LEU A 234 -6.29 -6.22 -13.99
N HIS A 235 -7.55 -5.80 -14.12
CA HIS A 235 -8.71 -6.64 -13.87
C HIS A 235 -8.76 -7.80 -14.87
N ALA A 236 -9.40 -8.91 -14.54
CA ALA A 236 -9.52 -10.10 -15.39
C ALA A 236 -10.15 -9.82 -16.78
N ASP A 237 -10.90 -8.73 -16.93
CA ASP A 237 -11.51 -8.28 -18.19
C ASP A 237 -10.68 -7.24 -18.97
N GLY A 238 -9.46 -6.94 -18.51
CA GLY A 238 -8.54 -6.02 -19.17
C GLY A 238 -8.68 -4.55 -18.76
N ARG A 239 -9.56 -4.21 -17.81
CA ARG A 239 -9.60 -2.86 -17.20
C ARG A 239 -8.34 -2.60 -16.37
N VAL A 240 -7.86 -1.37 -16.38
CA VAL A 240 -6.66 -0.94 -15.65
C VAL A 240 -7.05 -0.47 -14.26
N MET A 241 -6.32 -0.90 -13.23
CA MET A 241 -6.60 -0.60 -11.83
C MET A 241 -5.45 0.20 -11.22
N PHE A 242 -5.78 1.30 -10.56
CA PHE A 242 -4.86 2.12 -9.76
C PHE A 242 -5.37 2.17 -8.32
N LEU A 243 -4.61 1.57 -7.41
CA LEU A 243 -4.88 1.61 -5.98
C LEU A 243 -3.92 2.57 -5.30
N THR A 244 -4.47 3.44 -4.46
CA THR A 244 -3.73 4.24 -3.48
C THR A 244 -4.27 3.91 -2.09
N VAL A 245 -3.37 3.67 -1.14
CA VAL A 245 -3.70 3.38 0.27
C VAL A 245 -3.06 4.45 1.13
N ASP A 246 -3.86 5.08 1.98
CA ASP A 246 -3.36 6.03 2.97
C ASP A 246 -2.49 5.31 4.00
N GLY A 247 -1.50 6.02 4.54
CA GLY A 247 -0.63 5.45 5.56
C GLY A 247 0.43 6.43 6.03
N GLN A 248 1.15 6.01 7.07
CA GLN A 248 2.31 6.71 7.58
C GLN A 248 3.43 5.69 7.83
N TYR A 249 4.59 5.89 7.23
CA TYR A 249 5.73 5.01 7.41
C TYR A 249 6.23 5.10 8.87
N VAL A 250 6.51 4.02 9.60
CA VAL A 250 6.57 2.57 9.27
C VAL A 250 5.38 1.73 9.73
N TYR A 251 4.35 2.35 10.31
CA TYR A 251 3.40 1.62 11.18
C TYR A 251 1.93 1.73 10.76
N LYS A 252 1.58 2.64 9.84
CA LYS A 252 0.19 2.85 9.40
C LYS A 252 0.08 2.68 7.90
N GLY A 253 -0.91 1.91 7.45
CA GLY A 253 -1.13 1.57 6.05
C GLY A 253 -1.27 0.07 5.87
N MET A 254 -0.96 -0.41 4.66
CA MET A 254 -1.05 -1.84 4.34
C MET A 254 0.34 -2.44 4.12
N THR A 255 0.47 -3.71 4.49
CA THR A 255 1.50 -4.59 3.94
C THR A 255 1.24 -4.83 2.46
N LEU A 256 2.25 -5.34 1.73
CA LEU A 256 2.05 -5.72 0.33
C LEU A 256 1.07 -6.88 0.17
N TRP A 257 0.99 -7.78 1.15
CA TRP A 257 0.04 -8.89 1.12
C TRP A 257 -1.40 -8.38 1.18
N GLU A 258 -1.70 -7.50 2.13
CA GLU A 258 -3.02 -6.89 2.28
C GLU A 258 -3.44 -6.06 1.06
N ALA A 259 -2.50 -5.28 0.50
CA ALA A 259 -2.77 -4.52 -0.72
C ALA A 259 -3.07 -5.43 -1.92
N ALA A 260 -2.43 -6.61 -1.99
CA ALA A 260 -2.71 -7.61 -3.01
C ALA A 260 -4.07 -8.30 -2.78
N GLU A 261 -4.40 -8.68 -1.55
CA GLU A 261 -5.73 -9.23 -1.22
C GLU A 261 -6.84 -8.22 -1.55
N LEU A 262 -6.63 -6.93 -1.27
CA LEU A 262 -7.57 -5.87 -1.62
C LEU A 262 -7.79 -5.76 -3.13
N MET A 263 -6.71 -5.81 -3.92
CA MET A 263 -6.83 -5.80 -5.38
C MET A 263 -7.56 -7.06 -5.89
N LEU A 264 -7.33 -8.22 -5.29
CA LEU A 264 -8.02 -9.48 -5.62
C LEU A 264 -9.51 -9.42 -5.29
N GLU A 265 -9.89 -8.81 -4.16
CA GLU A 265 -11.29 -8.57 -3.76
C GLU A 265 -12.07 -7.87 -4.89
N PHE A 266 -11.41 -6.95 -5.62
CA PHE A 266 -11.97 -6.23 -6.75
C PHE A 266 -11.65 -6.82 -8.13
N GLY A 267 -11.28 -8.11 -8.20
CA GLY A 267 -11.15 -8.86 -9.47
C GLY A 267 -9.84 -8.65 -10.23
N CYS A 268 -8.78 -8.18 -9.56
CA CYS A 268 -7.46 -8.03 -10.18
C CYS A 268 -6.86 -9.39 -10.58
N GLU A 269 -6.37 -9.49 -11.81
CA GLU A 269 -5.74 -10.70 -12.36
C GLU A 269 -4.21 -10.63 -12.31
N THR A 270 -3.64 -9.45 -12.50
CA THR A 270 -2.19 -9.21 -12.44
C THR A 270 -1.90 -7.83 -11.88
N ALA A 271 -0.98 -7.72 -10.92
CA ALA A 271 -0.61 -6.44 -10.31
C ALA A 271 0.84 -6.40 -9.84
N PHE A 272 1.36 -5.19 -9.70
CA PHE A 272 2.68 -4.91 -9.16
C PHE A 272 2.70 -3.65 -8.28
N ASP A 273 3.70 -3.53 -7.41
CA ASP A 273 3.85 -2.39 -6.51
C ASP A 273 4.47 -1.17 -7.18
N GLY A 274 3.96 0.01 -6.85
CA GLY A 274 4.55 1.30 -7.21
C GLY A 274 5.45 1.89 -6.14
N GLY A 275 5.84 3.16 -6.32
CA GLY A 275 6.43 3.97 -5.26
C GLY A 275 5.47 4.08 -4.06
N GLY A 276 5.94 3.68 -2.87
CA GLY A 276 5.16 3.69 -1.63
C GLY A 276 5.52 4.83 -0.67
N GLY A 277 4.91 4.84 0.51
CA GLY A 277 5.16 5.85 1.55
C GLY A 277 4.78 7.24 1.03
N GLY A 278 5.58 8.25 1.34
CA GLY A 278 5.34 9.62 0.84
C GLY A 278 5.25 9.82 -0.68
N ASP A 279 5.57 8.81 -1.50
CA ASP A 279 5.28 8.88 -2.93
C ASP A 279 3.80 8.63 -3.25
N SER A 280 3.08 7.88 -2.42
CA SER A 280 1.69 7.47 -2.69
C SER A 280 0.76 8.67 -2.66
N VAL A 281 0.05 8.88 -3.77
CA VAL A 281 -0.92 9.97 -3.89
C VAL A 281 -2.03 9.60 -4.88
N ASP A 282 -3.25 10.00 -4.55
CA ASP A 282 -4.41 10.00 -5.44
C ASP A 282 -4.86 11.45 -5.62
N VAL A 283 -4.91 11.89 -6.87
CA VAL A 283 -5.32 13.24 -7.26
C VAL A 283 -6.50 13.13 -8.22
N VAL A 284 -7.56 13.89 -7.95
CA VAL A 284 -8.73 14.03 -8.82
C VAL A 284 -8.88 15.50 -9.21
N ASP A 285 -8.97 15.80 -10.50
CA ASP A 285 -9.13 17.16 -11.04
C ASP A 285 -8.08 18.17 -10.50
N GLY A 286 -6.86 17.68 -10.27
CA GLY A 286 -5.75 18.49 -9.74
C GLY A 286 -5.82 18.75 -8.23
N VAL A 287 -6.72 18.09 -7.50
CA VAL A 287 -6.85 18.14 -6.04
C VAL A 287 -6.44 16.81 -5.44
N ILE A 288 -5.60 16.83 -4.41
CA ILE A 288 -5.20 15.63 -3.66
C ILE A 288 -6.42 15.16 -2.84
N VAL A 289 -6.81 13.90 -3.01
CA VAL A 289 -7.95 13.29 -2.28
C VAL A 289 -7.51 12.25 -1.25
N SER A 290 -6.33 11.65 -1.45
CA SER A 290 -5.66 10.83 -0.42
C SER A 290 -5.07 11.69 0.70
N VAL A 291 -4.54 11.06 1.74
CA VAL A 291 -3.74 11.70 2.78
C VAL A 291 -2.27 11.31 2.58
N PRO A 292 -1.42 12.20 2.03
CA PRO A 292 0.01 11.92 1.86
C PRO A 292 0.73 11.62 3.18
N ASP A 293 1.71 10.73 3.13
CA ASP A 293 2.56 10.35 4.28
C ASP A 293 3.61 11.43 4.63
N ASP A 294 4.11 12.18 3.64
CA ASP A 294 5.05 13.28 3.89
C ASP A 294 4.33 14.49 4.53
N GLU A 295 5.03 15.17 5.44
CA GLU A 295 4.57 16.42 6.06
C GLU A 295 5.31 17.63 5.50
N GLY A 296 4.55 18.69 5.22
CA GLY A 296 5.09 19.99 4.83
C GLY A 296 5.66 20.77 6.02
N PRO A 297 6.30 21.93 5.78
CA PRO A 297 6.84 22.78 6.85
C PRO A 297 5.79 23.30 7.84
N ASP A 298 4.51 23.29 7.47
CA ASP A 298 3.38 23.66 8.32
C ASP A 298 2.79 22.47 9.10
N GLY A 299 3.44 21.31 9.05
CA GLY A 299 3.02 20.08 9.73
C GLY A 299 1.79 19.41 9.11
N LYS A 300 1.42 19.78 7.87
CA LYS A 300 0.29 19.17 7.17
C LYS A 300 0.72 18.11 6.15
N PRO A 301 -0.08 17.05 5.96
CA PRO A 301 0.10 16.10 4.87
C PRO A 301 0.30 16.82 3.52
N THR A 302 1.40 16.52 2.84
CA THR A 302 1.81 17.15 1.59
C THR A 302 2.35 16.09 0.63
N GLU A 303 1.92 16.12 -0.63
CA GLU A 303 2.44 15.16 -1.62
C GLU A 303 3.93 15.40 -1.89
N ARG A 304 4.68 14.32 -2.12
CA ARG A 304 6.07 14.42 -2.51
C ARG A 304 6.21 14.75 -3.99
N ARG A 305 7.21 15.57 -4.32
CA ARG A 305 7.67 15.68 -5.72
C ARG A 305 8.19 14.31 -6.17
N VAL A 306 7.83 13.87 -7.36
CA VAL A 306 8.29 12.61 -7.97
C VAL A 306 8.81 12.88 -9.39
N PRO A 307 9.80 12.11 -9.88
CA PRO A 307 10.35 12.30 -11.23
C PRO A 307 9.40 11.80 -12.34
N GLN A 308 8.38 11.02 -11.97
CA GLN A 308 7.45 10.38 -12.87
C GLN A 308 6.03 10.43 -12.30
N THR A 309 5.08 10.85 -13.12
CA THR A 309 3.64 10.90 -12.77
C THR A 309 2.83 10.12 -13.81
N ILE A 310 1.87 9.32 -13.35
CA ILE A 310 0.89 8.66 -14.22
C ILE A 310 -0.34 9.55 -14.29
N LEU A 311 -0.82 9.84 -15.50
CA LEU A 311 -2.02 10.65 -15.72
C LEU A 311 -3.08 9.81 -16.42
N VAL A 312 -4.34 9.98 -15.99
CA VAL A 312 -5.50 9.43 -16.69
C VAL A 312 -6.36 10.58 -17.17
N PHE A 313 -6.58 10.62 -18.47
CA PHE A 313 -7.51 11.54 -19.13
C PHE A 313 -8.77 10.77 -19.47
N ALA A 314 -9.90 11.27 -18.98
CA ALA A 314 -11.21 10.69 -19.23
C ALA A 314 -12.17 11.78 -19.73
N LYS A 315 -13.17 11.38 -20.51
CA LYS A 315 -14.24 12.29 -20.94
C LYS A 315 -15.33 12.31 -19.86
N GLU A 316 -15.98 13.47 -19.72
CA GLU A 316 -17.20 13.58 -18.91
C GLU A 316 -18.28 12.62 -19.41
N MET A 317 -19.21 12.25 -18.51
CA MET A 317 -20.39 11.47 -18.91
C MET A 317 -21.32 12.34 -19.75
N ASP A 318 -21.87 11.76 -20.82
CA ASP A 318 -22.86 12.41 -21.71
C ASP A 318 -24.20 12.67 -20.99
#